data_AF-A0AAV3V2C1-F1
#
_entry.id   AF-A0AAV3V2C1-F1
#
_cell.length_a   1.000
_cell.length_b   1.000
_cell.length_c   1.000
_cell.angle_alpha   90.00
_cell.angle_beta   90.00
_cell.angle_gamma   90.00
#
_symmetry.space_group_name_H-M   'P 1'
#
loop_
_entity.id
_entity.type
_entity.pdbx_description
1 polymer ?
#
loop_
_entity_poly.entity_id
_entity_poly.type
_entity_poly.pdbx_seq_one_letter_code
_entity_poly.pdbx_strand_id
1 'polypeptide(L)'
;MNRFKAITLAMLLSVHTGLASAADEDGKFAVKGAGKRLCSNFLLAAEQKSTDYYLYGGWLEGYISAYNRFQPENYDATPWQTTELLLALLQQDCENGKDRHFLTVTNGLLKALFPIRLPAESALVAIDVNDAKSYFYVEILKRAKQRLRKMDYLKDMGSSDFDQATLDAFKHFQRDNGLAQTGVPDQNTLMNLFLKKSA
;
A
#
# COMPACT_ATOMS: atom_id res chain seq x y z
N MET A 1 72.50 -14.24 13.81
CA MET A 1 71.31 -14.79 13.14
C MET A 1 70.18 -13.76 13.20
N ASN A 2 70.05 -12.95 12.15
CA ASN A 2 69.04 -11.91 12.02
C ASN A 2 67.65 -12.54 11.80
N ARG A 3 66.69 -12.24 12.68
CA ARG A 3 65.28 -12.59 12.46
C ARG A 3 64.58 -11.43 11.75
N PHE A 4 64.31 -11.63 10.46
CA PHE A 4 63.40 -10.80 9.68
C PHE A 4 62.00 -10.86 10.31
N LYS A 5 61.47 -9.72 10.77
CA LYS A 5 60.05 -9.56 11.09
C LYS A 5 59.30 -9.28 9.79
N ALA A 6 58.48 -10.22 9.34
CA ALA A 6 57.54 -10.01 8.26
C ALA A 6 56.47 -9.00 8.72
N ILE A 7 56.41 -7.85 8.05
CA ILE A 7 55.35 -6.86 8.23
C ILE A 7 54.15 -7.34 7.42
N THR A 8 53.11 -7.83 8.09
CA THR A 8 51.84 -8.18 7.47
C THR A 8 51.08 -6.89 7.17
N LEU A 9 51.07 -6.47 5.90
CA LEU A 9 50.26 -5.35 5.41
C LEU A 9 48.79 -5.80 5.38
N ALA A 10 48.06 -5.51 6.45
CA ALA A 10 46.60 -5.69 6.49
C ALA A 10 45.96 -4.65 5.55
N MET A 11 45.63 -5.09 4.34
CA MET A 11 44.89 -4.30 3.36
C MET A 11 43.45 -4.13 3.89
N LEU A 12 43.18 -2.99 4.54
CA LEU A 12 41.84 -2.55 4.91
C LEU A 12 41.05 -2.33 3.61
N LEU A 13 40.33 -3.37 3.17
CA LEU A 13 39.23 -3.24 2.21
C LEU A 13 38.16 -2.39 2.90
N SER A 14 38.28 -1.07 2.75
CA SER A 14 37.21 -0.13 3.03
C SER A 14 36.08 -0.43 2.05
N VAL A 15 35.19 -1.35 2.46
CA VAL A 15 33.90 -1.57 1.83
C VAL A 15 33.15 -0.26 1.97
N HIS A 16 33.29 0.61 0.98
CA HIS A 16 32.43 1.78 0.84
C HIS A 16 31.06 1.21 0.47
N THR A 17 30.25 0.92 1.48
CA THR A 17 28.81 0.73 1.35
C THR A 17 28.20 2.09 1.00
N GLY A 18 28.54 2.62 -0.18
CA GLY A 18 27.80 3.70 -0.78
C GLY A 18 26.38 3.20 -0.93
N LEU A 19 25.44 3.79 -0.19
CA LEU A 19 24.02 3.58 -0.41
C LEU A 19 23.76 3.95 -1.87
N ALA A 20 23.52 2.96 -2.72
CA ALA A 20 23.15 3.21 -4.10
C ALA A 20 21.86 4.03 -4.10
N SER A 21 21.97 5.31 -4.47
CA SER A 21 20.81 6.19 -4.63
C SER A 21 20.24 6.01 -6.04
N ALA A 22 18.93 5.85 -6.15
CA ALA A 22 18.25 5.73 -7.45
C ALA A 22 18.07 7.09 -8.15
N ALA A 23 18.25 8.20 -7.43
CA ALA A 23 18.17 9.56 -7.95
C ALA A 23 19.55 10.07 -8.41
N ASP A 24 19.61 11.27 -8.99
CA ASP A 24 20.90 11.93 -9.25
C ASP A 24 21.64 12.29 -7.95
N GLU A 25 22.83 12.87 -8.07
CA GLU A 25 23.70 13.18 -6.92
C GLU A 25 23.05 14.16 -5.91
N ASP A 26 22.08 14.97 -6.35
CA ASP A 26 21.31 15.89 -5.51
C ASP A 26 20.02 15.27 -4.96
N GLY A 27 19.75 13.99 -5.27
CA GLY A 27 18.49 13.33 -4.94
C GLY A 27 17.32 13.74 -5.84
N LYS A 28 17.58 14.40 -6.98
CA LYS A 28 16.56 14.82 -7.93
C LYS A 28 16.28 13.71 -8.93
N PHE A 29 15.05 13.71 -9.44
CA PHE A 29 14.62 12.78 -10.47
C PHE A 29 13.60 13.44 -11.40
N ALA A 30 13.56 12.97 -12.66
CA ALA A 30 12.66 13.52 -13.66
C ALA A 30 11.26 12.89 -13.55
N VAL A 31 10.26 13.69 -13.21
CA VAL A 31 8.85 13.27 -13.20
C VAL A 31 8.33 13.17 -14.64
N LYS A 32 7.63 12.09 -14.96
CA LYS A 32 7.02 11.87 -16.30
C LYS A 32 5.49 11.81 -16.18
N GLY A 33 4.80 12.04 -17.30
CA GLY A 33 3.35 11.84 -17.40
C GLY A 33 2.51 12.68 -16.42
N ALA A 34 1.48 12.04 -15.86
CA ALA A 34 0.45 12.67 -15.04
C ALA A 34 1.00 13.30 -13.76
N GLY A 35 2.08 12.75 -13.18
CA GLY A 35 2.71 13.29 -11.97
C GLY A 35 3.17 14.74 -12.05
N LYS A 36 3.45 15.25 -13.26
CA LYS A 36 3.82 16.66 -13.49
C LYS A 36 2.62 17.61 -13.54
N ARG A 37 1.41 17.09 -13.75
CA ARG A 37 0.22 17.93 -13.90
C ARG A 37 -0.25 18.42 -12.53
N LEU A 38 -1.01 19.51 -12.53
CA LEU A 38 -1.56 20.07 -11.29
C LEU A 38 -2.80 19.26 -10.87
N CYS A 39 -3.08 19.28 -9.57
CA CYS A 39 -4.30 18.71 -8.99
C CYS A 39 -5.57 19.25 -9.67
N SER A 40 -5.61 20.53 -10.07
CA SER A 40 -6.72 21.09 -10.84
C SER A 40 -7.01 20.34 -12.15
N ASN A 41 -5.97 19.87 -12.84
CA ASN A 41 -6.14 19.07 -14.06
C ASN A 41 -6.69 17.67 -13.75
N PHE A 42 -6.26 17.07 -12.64
CA PHE A 42 -6.79 15.78 -12.20
C PHE A 42 -8.27 15.88 -11.81
N LEU A 43 -8.64 16.89 -11.01
CA LEU A 43 -10.03 17.13 -10.59
C LEU A 43 -10.96 17.30 -11.81
N LEU A 44 -10.54 18.09 -12.81
CA LEU A 44 -11.30 18.26 -14.05
C LEU A 44 -11.46 16.94 -14.81
N ALA A 45 -10.39 16.15 -14.92
CA ALA A 45 -10.44 14.85 -15.59
C ALA A 45 -11.37 13.87 -14.86
N ALA A 46 -11.33 13.86 -13.53
CA ALA A 46 -12.17 13.02 -12.69
C ALA A 46 -13.66 13.38 -12.77
N GLU A 47 -13.99 14.68 -12.76
CA GLU A 47 -15.36 15.17 -12.94
C GLU A 47 -15.94 14.72 -14.29
N GLN A 48 -15.13 14.82 -15.35
CA GLN A 48 -15.55 14.47 -16.71
C GLN A 48 -15.46 12.97 -17.01
N LYS A 49 -14.86 12.17 -16.12
CA LYS A 49 -14.44 10.78 -16.39
C LYS A 49 -13.75 10.64 -17.75
N SER A 50 -12.92 11.62 -18.09
CA SER A 50 -12.28 11.70 -19.40
C SER A 50 -11.20 10.64 -19.56
N THR A 51 -10.69 10.45 -20.79
CA THR A 51 -9.54 9.56 -21.04
C THR A 51 -8.33 9.91 -20.14
N ASP A 52 -8.16 11.19 -19.80
CA ASP A 52 -7.10 11.64 -18.91
C ASP A 52 -7.25 11.04 -17.50
N TYR A 53 -8.47 10.80 -17.00
CA TYR A 53 -8.69 10.18 -15.69
C TYR A 53 -8.04 8.79 -15.62
N TYR A 54 -8.21 7.97 -16.66
CA TYR A 54 -7.56 6.67 -16.77
C TYR A 54 -6.03 6.79 -16.92
N LEU A 55 -5.54 7.88 -17.55
CA LEU A 55 -4.12 8.18 -17.64
C LEU A 55 -3.51 8.46 -16.24
N TYR A 56 -4.24 9.14 -15.36
CA TYR A 56 -3.84 9.29 -13.95
C TYR A 56 -3.81 7.93 -13.22
N GLY A 57 -4.81 7.07 -13.43
CA GLY A 57 -4.85 5.71 -12.87
C GLY A 57 -3.65 4.86 -13.30
N GLY A 58 -3.40 4.76 -14.61
CA GLY A 58 -2.26 3.99 -15.12
C GLY A 58 -0.91 4.57 -14.70
N TRP A 59 -0.79 5.91 -14.62
CA TRP A 59 0.41 6.54 -14.08
C TRP A 59 0.61 6.20 -12.59
N LEU A 60 -0.47 6.21 -11.79
CA LEU A 60 -0.44 5.88 -10.37
C LEU A 60 0.01 4.44 -10.14
N GLU A 61 -0.56 3.47 -10.83
CA GLU A 61 -0.15 2.06 -10.75
C GLU A 61 1.32 1.85 -11.14
N GLY A 62 1.76 2.51 -12.22
CA GLY A 62 3.16 2.47 -12.64
C GLY A 62 4.10 3.10 -11.61
N TYR A 63 3.70 4.21 -11.00
CA TYR A 63 4.48 4.86 -9.95
C TYR A 63 4.55 4.01 -8.68
N ILE A 64 3.44 3.39 -8.27
CA ILE A 64 3.40 2.44 -7.13
C ILE A 64 4.29 1.23 -7.40
N SER A 65 4.27 0.70 -8.62
CA SER A 65 5.13 -0.44 -9.00
C SER A 65 6.62 -0.09 -8.85
N ALA A 66 7.03 1.10 -9.29
CA ALA A 66 8.39 1.60 -9.07
C ALA A 66 8.68 1.82 -7.58
N TYR A 67 7.73 2.38 -6.83
CA TYR A 67 7.86 2.57 -5.39
C TYR A 67 8.06 1.23 -4.65
N ASN A 68 7.31 0.18 -5.00
CA ASN A 68 7.50 -1.19 -4.50
C ASN A 68 8.89 -1.74 -4.83
N ARG A 69 9.43 -1.44 -6.01
CA ARG A 69 10.76 -1.93 -6.40
C ARG A 69 11.90 -1.26 -5.62
N PHE A 70 11.83 0.04 -5.40
CA PHE A 70 12.97 0.84 -4.95
C PHE A 70 12.90 1.28 -3.49
N GLN A 71 11.74 1.24 -2.86
CA GLN A 71 11.59 1.57 -1.45
C GLN A 71 12.03 0.37 -0.58
N PRO A 72 12.93 0.55 0.39
CA PRO A 72 13.30 -0.50 1.33
C PRO A 72 12.10 -1.02 2.12
N GLU A 73 12.12 -2.34 2.41
CA GLU A 73 11.09 -3.03 3.19
C GLU A 73 9.66 -2.76 2.68
N ASN A 74 9.44 -2.78 1.36
CA ASN A 74 8.16 -2.44 0.75
C ASN A 74 7.83 -3.40 -0.41
N TYR A 75 7.29 -4.57 -0.07
CA TYR A 75 6.81 -5.52 -1.08
C TYR A 75 5.59 -4.96 -1.83
N ASP A 76 4.61 -4.44 -1.08
CA ASP A 76 3.43 -3.81 -1.66
C ASP A 76 2.91 -2.66 -0.79
N ALA A 77 2.99 -1.44 -1.33
CA ALA A 77 2.52 -0.22 -0.68
C ALA A 77 0.99 -0.12 -0.59
N THR A 78 0.25 -0.81 -1.47
CA THR A 78 -1.21 -0.74 -1.57
C THR A 78 -1.82 -2.15 -1.68
N PRO A 79 -1.60 -3.03 -0.68
CA PRO A 79 -1.83 -4.48 -0.80
C PRO A 79 -3.28 -4.91 -0.82
N TRP A 80 -4.22 -3.98 -0.62
CA TRP A 80 -5.64 -4.28 -0.67
C TRP A 80 -6.45 -3.18 -1.35
N GLN A 81 -5.87 -2.01 -1.62
CA GLN A 81 -6.57 -0.88 -2.20
C GLN A 81 -6.69 -1.05 -3.72
N THR A 82 -7.87 -0.75 -4.28
CA THR A 82 -8.00 -0.63 -5.74
C THR A 82 -7.55 0.74 -6.24
N THR A 83 -7.26 0.82 -7.53
CA THR A 83 -6.92 2.08 -8.21
C THR A 83 -8.03 3.12 -8.08
N GLU A 84 -9.30 2.72 -8.13
CA GLU A 84 -10.44 3.62 -7.93
C GLU A 84 -10.46 4.22 -6.53
N LEU A 85 -10.20 3.40 -5.50
CA LEU A 85 -10.11 3.88 -4.12
C LEU A 85 -8.95 4.87 -3.97
N LEU A 86 -7.77 4.54 -4.49
CA LEU A 86 -6.61 5.42 -4.41
C LEU A 86 -6.84 6.74 -5.15
N LEU A 87 -7.45 6.72 -6.33
CA LEU A 87 -7.81 7.94 -7.06
C LEU A 87 -8.83 8.78 -6.31
N ALA A 88 -9.84 8.17 -5.67
CA ALA A 88 -10.80 8.90 -4.84
C ALA A 88 -10.13 9.59 -3.64
N LEU A 89 -9.19 8.92 -2.98
CA LEU A 89 -8.40 9.52 -1.88
C LEU A 89 -7.54 10.68 -2.37
N LEU A 90 -6.92 10.55 -3.54
CA LEU A 90 -6.15 11.64 -4.16
C LEU A 90 -7.04 12.80 -4.59
N GLN A 91 -8.29 12.54 -4.96
CA GLN A 91 -9.26 13.57 -5.33
C GLN A 91 -9.55 14.45 -4.12
N GLN A 92 -9.80 13.83 -2.96
CA GLN A 92 -9.99 14.54 -1.70
C GLN A 92 -8.75 15.37 -1.29
N ASP A 93 -7.53 14.85 -1.46
CA ASP A 93 -6.31 15.63 -1.16
C ASP A 93 -6.13 16.78 -2.16
N CYS A 94 -6.39 16.55 -3.44
CA CYS A 94 -6.30 17.57 -4.49
C CYS A 94 -7.32 18.72 -4.31
N GLU A 95 -8.50 18.46 -3.78
CA GLU A 95 -9.49 19.50 -3.44
C GLU A 95 -8.93 20.53 -2.46
N ASN A 96 -8.06 20.09 -1.55
CA ASN A 96 -7.41 20.92 -0.52
C ASN A 96 -6.12 21.61 -1.02
N GLY A 97 -5.70 21.39 -2.26
CA GLY A 97 -4.49 22.01 -2.83
C GLY A 97 -4.40 21.84 -4.33
N LYS A 98 -5.20 22.62 -5.06
CA LYS A 98 -5.40 22.50 -6.53
C LYS A 98 -4.16 22.84 -7.37
N ASP A 99 -3.24 23.61 -6.81
CA ASP A 99 -1.98 24.06 -7.40
C ASP A 99 -0.81 23.11 -7.10
N ARG A 100 -1.01 22.06 -6.29
CA ARG A 100 0.00 21.04 -6.07
C ARG A 100 0.12 20.12 -7.29
N HIS A 101 1.34 19.65 -7.55
CA HIS A 101 1.56 18.61 -8.56
C HIS A 101 0.97 17.27 -8.09
N PHE A 102 0.42 16.49 -9.02
CA PHE A 102 -0.17 15.18 -8.71
C PHE A 102 0.83 14.25 -8.01
N LEU A 103 2.11 14.28 -8.39
CA LEU A 103 3.16 13.55 -7.68
C LEU A 103 3.24 13.88 -6.18
N THR A 104 3.04 15.15 -5.81
CA THR A 104 3.17 15.59 -4.42
C THR A 104 2.08 14.95 -3.56
N VAL A 105 0.83 14.95 -4.04
CA VAL A 105 -0.29 14.31 -3.33
C VAL A 105 -0.17 12.78 -3.34
N THR A 106 0.32 12.19 -4.44
CA THR A 106 0.62 10.74 -4.50
C THR A 106 1.67 10.34 -3.46
N ASN A 107 2.75 11.10 -3.31
CA ASN A 107 3.74 10.84 -2.27
C ASN A 107 3.19 11.02 -0.86
N GLY A 108 2.30 12.00 -0.67
CA GLY A 108 1.55 12.16 0.58
C GLY A 108 0.73 10.92 0.93
N LEU A 109 -0.01 10.39 -0.05
CA LEU A 109 -0.79 9.16 0.09
C LEU A 109 0.12 7.96 0.41
N LEU A 110 1.19 7.73 -0.37
CA LEU A 110 2.11 6.61 -0.14
C LEU A 110 2.78 6.69 1.23
N LYS A 111 3.13 7.89 1.68
CA LYS A 111 3.65 8.11 3.04
C LYS A 111 2.62 7.74 4.11
N ALA A 112 1.35 8.08 3.89
CA ALA A 112 0.26 7.73 4.82
C ALA A 112 -0.03 6.22 4.84
N LEU A 113 0.11 5.54 3.71
CA LEU A 113 -0.10 4.09 3.58
C LEU A 113 1.13 3.26 4.00
N PHE A 114 2.32 3.84 4.03
CA PHE A 114 3.57 3.13 4.35
C PHE A 114 3.51 2.33 5.67
N PRO A 115 2.93 2.81 6.78
CA PRO A 115 2.83 2.02 8.01
C PRO A 115 1.98 0.75 7.88
N ILE A 116 1.06 0.68 6.91
CA ILE A 116 0.12 -0.43 6.71
C ILE A 116 0.40 -1.29 5.46
N ARG A 117 1.48 -0.99 4.74
CA ARG A 117 1.98 -1.75 3.59
C ARG A 117 2.31 -3.21 3.94
N LEU A 118 2.55 -4.04 2.93
CA LEU A 118 3.25 -5.31 3.09
C LEU A 118 4.77 -5.09 2.97
N PRO A 119 5.56 -5.35 4.02
CA PRO A 119 7.01 -5.15 3.96
C PRO A 119 7.76 -6.31 3.28
N ALA A 120 7.12 -7.48 3.17
CA ALA A 120 7.65 -8.69 2.57
C ALA A 120 6.55 -9.42 1.80
N GLU A 121 6.96 -10.35 0.93
CA GLU A 121 6.05 -11.17 0.14
C GLU A 121 5.08 -11.95 1.04
N SER A 122 3.84 -12.06 0.58
CA SER A 122 2.80 -12.90 1.16
C SER A 122 2.13 -13.69 0.05
N ALA A 123 1.78 -14.95 0.31
CA ALA A 123 0.98 -15.74 -0.61
C ALA A 123 -0.41 -15.10 -0.82
N LEU A 124 -0.97 -15.29 -2.01
CA LEU A 124 -2.37 -14.99 -2.32
C LEU A 124 -3.21 -16.25 -2.10
N VAL A 125 -4.36 -16.08 -1.45
CA VAL A 125 -5.37 -17.13 -1.27
C VAL A 125 -6.70 -16.66 -1.84
N ALA A 126 -7.46 -17.61 -2.40
CA ALA A 126 -8.82 -17.35 -2.83
C ALA A 126 -9.77 -17.58 -1.64
N ILE A 127 -10.70 -16.65 -1.44
CA ILE A 127 -11.89 -16.87 -0.63
C ILE A 127 -13.08 -17.07 -1.56
N ASP A 128 -13.96 -17.99 -1.20
CA ASP A 128 -15.16 -18.30 -1.96
C ASP A 128 -16.39 -18.07 -1.07
N VAL A 129 -17.23 -17.10 -1.46
CA VAL A 129 -18.44 -16.75 -0.73
C VAL A 129 -19.57 -16.59 -1.73
N ASN A 130 -20.60 -17.43 -1.62
CA ASN A 130 -21.75 -17.45 -2.54
C ASN A 130 -21.33 -17.56 -4.03
N ASP A 131 -20.42 -18.48 -4.34
CA ASP A 131 -19.86 -18.73 -5.68
C ASP A 131 -19.05 -17.56 -6.28
N ALA A 132 -18.77 -16.52 -5.48
CA ALA A 132 -17.91 -15.41 -5.86
C ALA A 132 -16.52 -15.60 -5.25
N LYS A 133 -15.51 -15.68 -6.13
CA LYS A 133 -14.10 -15.78 -5.74
C LYS A 133 -13.45 -14.41 -5.64
N SER A 134 -12.76 -14.17 -4.54
CA SER A 134 -11.93 -12.99 -4.31
C SER A 134 -10.55 -13.40 -3.80
N TYR A 135 -9.52 -12.63 -4.11
CA TYR A 135 -8.13 -12.96 -3.80
C TYR A 135 -7.55 -11.98 -2.80
N PHE A 136 -6.88 -12.50 -1.77
CA PHE A 136 -6.27 -11.69 -0.73
C PHE A 136 -4.90 -12.24 -0.35
N TYR A 137 -4.00 -11.35 0.03
CA TYR A 137 -2.79 -11.75 0.71
C TYR A 137 -3.12 -12.38 2.07
N VAL A 138 -2.53 -13.54 2.36
CA VAL A 138 -2.62 -14.23 3.66
C VAL A 138 -2.36 -13.26 4.82
N GLU A 139 -1.30 -12.44 4.71
CA GLU A 139 -0.94 -11.46 5.74
C GLU A 139 -2.02 -10.37 5.91
N ILE A 140 -2.73 -9.97 4.86
CA ILE A 140 -3.84 -9.02 4.97
C ILE A 140 -5.05 -9.64 5.67
N LEU A 141 -5.41 -10.89 5.35
CA LEU A 141 -6.48 -11.61 6.06
C LEU A 141 -6.15 -11.77 7.55
N LYS A 142 -4.90 -12.13 7.86
CA LYS A 142 -4.42 -12.24 9.25
C LYS A 142 -4.54 -10.92 10.00
N ARG A 143 -4.08 -9.80 9.41
CA ARG A 143 -4.21 -8.46 10.02
C ARG A 143 -5.68 -8.06 10.22
N ALA A 144 -6.54 -8.38 9.26
CA ALA A 144 -7.97 -8.11 9.38
C ALA A 144 -8.59 -8.89 10.55
N LYS A 145 -8.29 -10.18 10.68
CA LYS A 145 -8.73 -11.01 11.81
C LYS A 145 -8.22 -10.50 13.16
N GLN A 146 -6.95 -10.10 13.25
CA GLN A 146 -6.40 -9.49 14.46
C GLN A 146 -7.14 -8.21 14.83
N ARG A 147 -7.50 -7.38 13.84
CA ARG A 147 -8.25 -6.15 14.05
C ARG A 147 -9.69 -6.42 14.51
N LEU A 148 -10.38 -7.36 13.88
CA LEU A 148 -11.71 -7.82 14.30
C LEU A 148 -11.69 -8.33 15.74
N ARG A 149 -10.67 -9.10 16.13
CA ARG A 149 -10.50 -9.58 17.50
C ARG A 149 -10.27 -8.45 18.50
N LYS A 150 -9.41 -7.47 18.16
CA LYS A 150 -9.20 -6.28 19.00
C LYS A 150 -10.47 -5.45 19.20
N MET A 151 -11.43 -5.59 18.28
CA MET A 151 -12.73 -4.91 18.32
C MET A 151 -13.87 -5.85 18.78
N ASP A 152 -13.54 -7.00 19.38
CA ASP A 152 -14.46 -7.99 19.94
C ASP A 152 -15.43 -8.66 18.95
N TYR A 153 -15.20 -8.53 17.63
CA TYR A 153 -15.98 -9.24 16.60
C TYR A 153 -15.54 -10.68 16.40
N LEU A 154 -14.29 -11.02 16.73
CA LEU A 154 -13.72 -12.35 16.55
C LEU A 154 -13.07 -12.84 17.85
N LYS A 155 -13.48 -14.03 18.34
CA LYS A 155 -12.98 -14.56 19.62
C LYS A 155 -11.62 -15.23 19.48
N ASP A 156 -11.47 -16.12 18.51
CA ASP A 156 -10.26 -16.90 18.25
C ASP A 156 -9.77 -16.69 16.83
N MET A 157 -8.45 -16.79 16.62
CA MET A 157 -7.86 -16.60 15.30
C MET A 157 -8.04 -17.82 14.38
N GLY A 158 -8.29 -19.01 14.91
CA GLY A 158 -8.36 -20.24 14.12
C GLY A 158 -7.03 -20.57 13.41
N SER A 159 -7.03 -21.68 12.68
CA SER A 159 -5.88 -22.11 11.85
C SER A 159 -6.03 -21.76 10.36
N SER A 160 -7.26 -21.56 9.88
CA SER A 160 -7.54 -21.15 8.50
C SER A 160 -7.39 -19.64 8.33
N ASP A 161 -6.94 -19.20 7.15
CA ASP A 161 -6.92 -17.77 6.79
C ASP A 161 -8.34 -17.18 6.73
N PHE A 162 -9.30 -17.98 6.28
CA PHE A 162 -10.71 -17.60 6.17
C PHE A 162 -11.62 -18.80 6.42
N ASP A 163 -12.38 -18.76 7.51
CA ASP A 163 -13.33 -19.80 7.92
C ASP A 163 -14.71 -19.20 8.22
N GLN A 164 -15.68 -20.05 8.57
CA GLN A 164 -17.03 -19.61 8.88
C GLN A 164 -17.06 -18.59 10.04
N ALA A 165 -16.22 -18.78 11.07
CA ALA A 165 -16.13 -17.83 12.18
C ALA A 165 -15.61 -16.45 11.73
N THR A 166 -14.62 -16.43 10.83
CA THR A 166 -14.10 -15.22 10.20
C THR A 166 -15.17 -14.54 9.34
N LEU A 167 -15.90 -15.30 8.53
CA LEU A 167 -17.02 -14.80 7.71
C LEU A 167 -18.09 -14.13 8.57
N ASP A 168 -18.51 -14.78 9.66
CA ASP A 168 -19.53 -14.27 10.57
C ASP A 168 -19.05 -13.03 11.33
N ALA A 169 -17.76 -12.98 11.71
CA ALA A 169 -17.15 -11.79 12.31
C ALA A 169 -17.17 -10.59 11.36
N PHE A 170 -16.87 -10.80 10.06
CA PHE A 170 -16.99 -9.73 9.06
C PHE A 170 -18.44 -9.28 8.87
N LYS A 171 -19.42 -10.20 8.81
CA LYS A 171 -20.83 -9.82 8.72
C LYS A 171 -21.29 -8.98 9.91
N HIS A 172 -20.83 -9.34 11.11
CA HIS A 172 -21.09 -8.56 12.33
C HIS A 172 -20.47 -7.15 12.21
N PHE A 173 -19.18 -7.07 11.92
CA PHE A 173 -18.49 -5.79 11.74
C PHE A 173 -19.16 -4.90 10.68
N GLN A 174 -19.54 -5.49 9.54
CA GLN A 174 -20.21 -4.80 8.44
C GLN A 174 -21.56 -4.24 8.89
N ARG A 175 -22.39 -5.05 9.57
CA ARG A 175 -23.67 -4.61 10.10
C ARG A 175 -23.52 -3.39 11.02
N ASP A 176 -22.60 -3.48 11.97
CA ASP A 176 -22.40 -2.44 12.98
C ASP A 176 -21.80 -1.15 12.41
N ASN A 177 -21.16 -1.23 11.24
CA ASN A 177 -20.64 -0.09 10.49
C ASN A 177 -21.55 0.36 9.33
N GLY A 178 -22.78 -0.19 9.22
CA GLY A 178 -23.74 0.19 8.17
C GLY A 178 -23.32 -0.23 6.75
N LEU A 179 -22.49 -1.27 6.62
CA LEU A 179 -22.02 -1.82 5.36
C LEU A 179 -22.91 -3.00 4.92
N ALA A 180 -22.80 -3.38 3.65
CA ALA A 180 -23.41 -4.60 3.14
C ALA A 180 -22.83 -5.82 3.86
N GLN A 181 -23.68 -6.70 4.38
CA GLN A 181 -23.30 -7.86 5.21
C GLN A 181 -22.86 -9.05 4.34
N THR A 182 -21.90 -8.84 3.46
CA THR A 182 -21.37 -9.85 2.54
C THR A 182 -20.53 -10.90 3.27
N GLY A 183 -19.93 -10.54 4.40
CA GLY A 183 -18.89 -11.30 5.10
C GLY A 183 -17.53 -11.26 4.39
N VAL A 184 -17.45 -10.69 3.20
CA VAL A 184 -16.22 -10.54 2.43
C VAL A 184 -15.47 -9.29 2.89
N PRO A 185 -14.15 -9.34 3.12
CA PRO A 185 -13.32 -8.16 3.37
C PRO A 185 -13.14 -7.32 2.10
N ASP A 186 -14.24 -6.77 1.58
CA ASP A 186 -14.24 -5.89 0.42
C ASP A 186 -13.60 -4.52 0.71
N GLN A 187 -13.46 -3.68 -0.32
CA GLN A 187 -12.80 -2.38 -0.23
C GLN A 187 -13.38 -1.50 0.88
N ASN A 188 -14.71 -1.41 0.98
CA ASN A 188 -15.36 -0.58 2.00
C ASN A 188 -15.15 -1.17 3.40
N THR A 189 -15.18 -2.49 3.51
CA THR A 189 -14.93 -3.22 4.75
C THR A 189 -13.50 -2.97 5.24
N LEU A 190 -12.49 -3.16 4.38
CA LEU A 190 -11.08 -2.96 4.74
C LEU A 190 -10.74 -1.50 5.01
N MET A 191 -11.32 -0.56 4.28
CA MET A 191 -11.19 0.87 4.56
C MET A 191 -11.72 1.21 5.97
N ASN A 192 -12.91 0.73 6.33
CA ASN A 192 -13.47 0.96 7.67
C ASN A 192 -12.67 0.22 8.76
N LEU A 193 -12.12 -0.95 8.46
CA LEU A 193 -11.38 -1.76 9.43
C LEU A 193 -9.98 -1.20 9.72
N PHE A 194 -9.27 -0.73 8.68
CA PHE A 194 -7.87 -0.32 8.77
C PHE A 194 -7.64 1.18 8.84
N LEU A 195 -8.45 2.00 8.14
CA LEU A 195 -8.18 3.44 8.00
C LEU A 195 -9.05 4.31 8.91
N LYS A 196 -10.23 3.85 9.30
CA LYS A 196 -11.07 4.56 10.25
C LYS A 196 -10.46 4.45 11.64
N LYS A 197 -10.25 5.58 12.31
CA LYS A 197 -9.87 5.58 13.73
C LYS A 197 -10.96 4.86 14.51
N SER A 198 -10.59 3.85 15.30
CA SER A 198 -11.50 3.34 16.33
C SER A 198 -11.77 4.48 17.30
N ALA A 199 -13.05 4.70 17.61
CA ALA A 199 -13.47 5.52 18.74
C ALA A 199 -12.97 4.91 20.06
#